data_AF-A0A8R2A5M2-F1
#
_entry.id   AF-A0A8R2A5M2-F1
#
_cell.length_a   1.000
_cell.length_b   1.000
_cell.length_c   1.000
_cell.angle_alpha   90.00
_cell.angle_beta   90.00
_cell.angle_gamma   90.00
#
_symmetry.space_group_name_H-M   'P 1'
#
loop_
_entity.id
_entity.type
_entity.pdbx_description
1 polymer ?
#
loop_
_entity_poly.entity_id
_entity_poly.type
_entity_poly.pdbx_seq_one_letter_code
_entity_poly.pdbx_strand_id
1 'polypeptide(L)'
;MTSSPSWEDLRKQARRLETEIDSMLVSLSKISTNNPMMYSDDESQLLLSDDRFETATSEIEELLSKLNTVNEKMGEWSSNGEQSTVSQNVHTVQRHRDILQDYTKEFQKIQSNVRARREREDLLHSVRQDIDGYKNSGTKNRRMDLYVKEHEHVRNSDRLVSDQIAIAMETREHLVSQRHHFKRLQSRLHDLSSRFPALNTLVQKINMRKKRDSFIVGGVVVICTFIILLYTFH
;
A
#
# COMPACT_ATOMS: atom_id res chain seq x y z
N MET A 1 -26.81 47.43 37.67
CA MET A 1 -25.36 47.41 37.92
C MET A 1 -24.88 45.98 37.71
N THR A 2 -24.49 45.61 36.49
CA THR A 2 -23.89 44.29 36.22
C THR A 2 -22.40 44.41 36.52
N SER A 3 -21.95 43.81 37.61
CA SER A 3 -20.54 43.67 37.93
C SER A 3 -19.81 43.08 36.71
N SER A 4 -18.80 43.78 36.20
CA SER A 4 -17.95 43.28 35.12
C SER A 4 -17.45 41.88 35.51
N PRO A 5 -17.62 40.85 34.65
CA PRO A 5 -17.20 39.50 34.97
C PRO A 5 -15.71 39.51 35.29
N SER A 6 -15.33 38.86 36.39
CA SER A 6 -13.92 38.77 36.77
C SER A 6 -13.17 38.01 35.67
N TRP A 7 -11.90 38.36 35.45
CA TRP A 7 -11.00 37.65 34.54
C TRP A 7 -11.06 36.11 34.71
N GLU A 8 -11.12 35.65 35.96
CA GLU A 8 -11.20 34.23 36.29
C GLU A 8 -12.53 33.60 35.89
N ASP A 9 -13.62 34.36 35.91
CA ASP A 9 -14.95 33.90 35.47
C ASP A 9 -14.99 33.74 33.95
N LEU A 10 -14.41 34.69 33.20
CA LEU A 10 -14.27 34.59 31.74
C LEU A 10 -13.42 33.38 31.35
N ARG A 11 -12.33 33.12 32.07
CA ARG A 11 -11.45 31.96 31.83
C ARG A 11 -12.17 30.63 32.10
N LYS A 12 -12.93 30.55 33.18
CA LYS A 12 -13.75 29.37 33.47
C LYS A 12 -14.84 29.16 32.42
N GLN A 13 -15.46 30.25 31.95
CA GLN A 13 -16.46 30.20 30.90
C GLN A 13 -15.86 29.71 29.57
N ALA A 14 -14.69 30.21 29.18
CA ALA A 14 -13.98 29.76 27.97
C ALA A 14 -13.71 28.26 28.02
N ARG A 15 -13.14 27.74 29.12
CA ARG A 15 -12.88 26.29 29.28
C ARG A 15 -14.12 25.42 29.20
N ARG A 16 -15.26 25.90 29.72
CA ARG A 16 -16.55 25.18 29.64
C ARG A 16 -17.01 25.09 28.19
N LEU A 17 -16.99 26.21 27.47
CA LEU A 17 -17.35 26.26 26.05
C LEU A 17 -16.41 25.39 25.20
N GLU A 18 -15.10 25.39 25.46
CA GLU A 18 -14.14 24.51 24.78
C GLU A 18 -14.48 23.03 24.96
N THR A 19 -14.82 22.62 26.19
CA THR A 19 -15.19 21.22 26.49
C THR A 19 -16.49 20.81 25.80
N GLU A 20 -17.46 21.74 25.73
CA GLU A 20 -18.75 21.52 25.08
C GLU A 20 -18.59 21.41 23.55
N ILE A 21 -17.78 22.30 22.96
CA ILE A 21 -17.42 22.28 21.54
C ILE A 21 -16.72 20.97 21.19
N ASP A 22 -15.74 20.52 21.99
CA ASP A 22 -15.03 19.26 21.74
C ASP A 22 -15.98 18.05 21.75
N SER A 23 -16.85 17.96 22.76
CA SER A 23 -17.87 16.91 22.86
C SER A 23 -18.81 16.90 21.64
N MET A 24 -19.26 18.07 21.20
CA MET A 24 -20.13 18.21 20.04
C MET A 24 -19.41 17.94 18.71
N LEU A 25 -18.15 18.33 18.55
CA LEU A 25 -17.37 17.98 17.37
C LEU A 25 -17.18 16.47 17.24
N VAL A 26 -16.97 15.77 18.36
CA VAL A 26 -16.90 14.30 18.38
C VAL A 26 -18.26 13.68 18.01
N SER A 27 -19.37 14.21 18.51
CA SER A 27 -20.71 13.71 18.17
C SER A 27 -21.06 13.95 16.69
N LEU A 28 -20.75 15.14 16.17
CA LEU A 28 -20.92 15.52 14.77
C LEU A 28 -20.07 14.65 13.84
N SER A 29 -18.81 14.40 14.20
CA SER A 29 -17.92 13.50 13.48
C SER A 29 -18.47 12.07 13.44
N LYS A 30 -19.06 11.58 14.53
CA LYS A 30 -19.74 10.27 14.56
C LYS A 30 -20.97 10.23 13.66
N ILE A 31 -21.78 11.29 13.62
CA ILE A 31 -22.95 11.37 12.73
C ILE A 31 -22.50 11.37 11.26
N SER A 32 -21.43 12.12 10.95
CA SER A 32 -20.84 12.18 9.60
C SER A 32 -20.21 10.86 9.15
N THR A 33 -19.58 10.10 10.06
CA THR A 33 -18.86 8.86 9.74
C THR A 33 -19.73 7.61 9.80
N ASN A 34 -20.62 7.50 10.79
CA ASN A 34 -21.45 6.31 11.04
C ASN A 34 -22.79 6.34 10.30
N ASN A 35 -22.82 6.79 9.05
CA ASN A 35 -24.01 6.58 8.24
C ASN A 35 -24.01 5.11 7.74
N PRO A 36 -24.94 4.23 8.19
CA PRO A 36 -25.05 2.85 7.73
C PRO A 36 -25.73 2.81 6.34
N MET A 37 -25.25 3.66 5.43
CA MET A 37 -25.87 3.93 4.12
C MET A 37 -25.51 2.89 3.04
N MET A 38 -24.95 1.74 3.45
CA MET A 38 -24.64 0.67 2.50
C MET A 38 -25.78 -0.35 2.37
N TYR A 39 -26.85 -0.27 3.19
CA TYR A 39 -27.88 -1.32 3.24
C TYR A 39 -29.35 -0.91 3.47
N SER A 40 -29.70 0.38 3.60
CA SER A 40 -31.10 0.79 3.82
C SER A 40 -31.60 1.76 2.74
N ASP A 41 -32.67 1.38 2.06
CA ASP A 41 -33.35 2.13 0.97
C ASP A 41 -34.45 3.07 1.53
N ASP A 42 -34.46 3.30 2.85
CA ASP A 42 -35.49 4.07 3.54
C ASP A 42 -35.11 5.56 3.58
N GLU A 43 -35.65 6.32 2.61
CA GLU A 43 -35.52 7.77 2.45
C GLU A 43 -35.82 8.55 3.75
N SER A 44 -36.73 8.02 4.57
CA SER A 44 -37.12 8.58 5.87
C SER A 44 -35.97 8.63 6.87
N GLN A 45 -35.09 7.63 6.88
CA GLN A 45 -33.94 7.58 7.79
C GLN A 45 -32.81 8.53 7.39
N LEU A 46 -32.72 8.85 6.10
CA LEU A 46 -31.74 9.80 5.56
C LEU A 46 -32.10 11.23 5.94
N LEU A 47 -33.35 11.63 5.76
CA LEU A 47 -33.84 12.95 6.15
C LEU A 47 -33.67 13.20 7.66
N LEU A 48 -34.00 12.21 8.49
CA LEU A 48 -33.79 12.30 9.94
C LEU A 48 -32.30 12.41 10.34
N SER A 49 -31.39 11.80 9.58
CA SER A 49 -29.95 11.94 9.82
C SER A 49 -29.44 13.33 9.40
N ASP A 50 -30.05 13.91 8.37
CA ASP A 50 -29.71 15.23 7.83
C ASP A 50 -30.13 16.34 8.77
N ASP A 51 -31.38 16.30 9.26
CA ASP A 51 -31.91 17.26 10.22
C ASP A 51 -31.07 17.30 11.51
N ARG A 52 -30.65 16.11 11.98
CA ARG A 52 -29.79 15.97 13.17
C ARG A 52 -28.39 16.55 12.92
N PHE A 53 -27.86 16.37 11.72
CA PHE A 53 -26.57 16.95 11.34
C PHE A 53 -26.65 18.47 11.26
N GLU A 54 -27.69 19.03 10.63
CA GLU A 54 -27.90 20.48 10.50
C GLU A 54 -28.11 21.14 11.87
N THR A 55 -28.92 20.53 12.74
CA THR A 55 -29.12 21.01 14.12
C THR A 55 -27.79 21.08 14.88
N ALA A 56 -27.00 20.00 14.87
CA ALA A 56 -25.71 19.95 15.56
C ALA A 56 -24.69 20.96 14.97
N THR A 57 -24.77 21.18 13.65
CA THR A 57 -23.93 22.17 12.95
C THR A 57 -24.25 23.60 13.43
N SER A 58 -25.54 23.96 13.50
CA SER A 58 -25.98 25.27 14.00
C SER A 58 -25.59 25.47 15.47
N GLU A 59 -25.66 24.43 16.30
CA GLU A 59 -25.30 24.51 17.71
C GLU A 59 -23.79 24.76 17.91
N ILE A 60 -22.94 24.09 17.13
CA ILE A 60 -21.48 24.31 17.17
C ILE A 60 -21.13 25.73 16.69
N GLU A 61 -21.79 26.26 15.67
CA GLU A 61 -21.59 27.65 15.22
C GLU A 61 -21.94 28.66 16.32
N GLU A 62 -23.04 28.43 17.04
CA GLU A 62 -23.42 29.27 18.17
C GLU A 62 -22.38 29.20 19.30
N LEU A 63 -21.89 28.01 19.64
CA LEU A 63 -20.87 27.82 20.67
C LEU A 63 -19.52 28.46 20.29
N LEU A 64 -19.09 28.33 19.02
CA LEU A 64 -17.89 28.99 18.51
C LEU A 64 -18.02 30.52 18.57
N SER A 65 -19.18 31.07 18.21
CA SER A 65 -19.46 32.51 18.31
C SER A 65 -19.42 33.01 19.76
N LYS A 66 -20.01 32.23 20.70
CA LYS A 66 -19.94 32.52 22.14
C LYS A 66 -18.50 32.49 22.65
N LEU A 67 -17.71 31.49 22.28
CA LEU A 67 -16.29 31.39 22.69
C LEU A 67 -15.47 32.55 22.13
N ASN A 68 -15.71 32.95 20.88
CA ASN A 68 -15.06 34.13 20.29
C ASN A 68 -15.37 35.41 21.08
N THR A 69 -16.64 35.60 21.45
CA THR A 69 -17.08 36.75 22.26
C THR A 69 -16.43 36.76 23.64
N VAL A 70 -16.29 35.60 24.28
CA VAL A 70 -15.59 35.46 25.58
C VAL A 70 -14.11 35.75 25.43
N ASN A 71 -13.47 35.25 24.37
CA ASN A 71 -12.05 35.51 24.08
C ASN A 71 -11.78 37.01 23.83
N GLU A 72 -12.70 37.71 23.17
CA GLU A 72 -12.56 39.14 22.93
C GLU A 72 -12.69 39.96 24.23
N LYS A 73 -13.70 39.66 25.06
CA LYS A 73 -13.82 40.25 26.40
C LYS A 73 -12.60 39.96 27.28
N MET A 74 -12.02 38.77 27.15
CA MET A 74 -10.78 38.41 27.84
C MET A 74 -9.60 39.24 27.30
N GLY A 75 -9.52 39.46 25.99
CA GLY A 75 -8.54 40.36 25.37
C GLY A 75 -8.62 41.80 25.90
N GLU A 76 -9.82 42.37 25.99
CA GLU A 76 -10.06 43.72 26.53
C GLU A 76 -9.65 43.86 28.00
N TRP A 77 -9.87 42.82 28.82
CA TRP A 77 -9.37 42.78 30.20
C TRP A 77 -7.85 42.76 30.26
N SER A 78 -7.21 42.04 29.35
CA SER A 78 -5.75 41.93 29.30
C SER A 78 -5.07 43.23 28.88
N SER A 79 -5.73 44.13 28.16
CA SER A 79 -5.20 45.46 27.80
C SER A 79 -5.35 46.50 28.91
N ASN A 80 -6.26 46.30 29.85
CA ASN A 80 -6.63 47.28 30.89
C ASN A 80 -6.04 46.98 32.29
N GLY A 81 -5.26 45.90 32.44
CA GLY A 81 -4.71 45.44 33.73
C GLY A 81 -3.35 46.04 34.13
N GLU A 82 -2.96 45.90 35.41
CA GLU A 82 -1.64 46.31 35.92
C GLU A 82 -0.48 45.55 35.27
N GLN A 83 0.61 46.25 34.95
CA GLN A 83 1.70 45.85 34.05
C GLN A 83 2.37 44.50 34.35
N SER A 84 2.29 44.00 35.59
CA SER A 84 2.88 42.72 36.02
C SER A 84 2.03 41.48 35.67
N THR A 85 0.69 41.60 35.63
CA THR A 85 -0.22 40.47 35.30
C THR A 85 -0.60 40.42 33.82
N VAL A 86 -0.38 41.52 33.10
CA VAL A 86 -0.69 41.67 31.66
C VAL A 86 0.02 40.60 30.81
N SER A 87 1.31 40.35 31.03
CA SER A 87 2.07 39.40 30.18
C SER A 87 1.54 37.95 30.25
N GLN A 88 1.16 37.48 31.45
CA GLN A 88 0.58 36.14 31.63
C GLN A 88 -0.85 36.03 31.08
N ASN A 89 -1.63 37.10 31.21
CA ASN A 89 -2.99 37.18 30.70
C ASN A 89 -2.98 37.19 29.17
N VAL A 90 -2.11 37.97 28.53
CA VAL A 90 -1.93 38.01 27.06
C VAL A 90 -1.64 36.63 26.50
N HIS A 91 -0.68 35.89 27.08
CA HIS A 91 -0.37 34.54 26.63
C HIS A 91 -1.56 33.58 26.78
N THR A 92 -2.33 33.73 27.86
CA THR A 92 -3.54 32.92 28.10
C THR A 92 -4.63 33.22 27.07
N VAL A 93 -4.88 34.50 26.74
CA VAL A 93 -5.83 34.89 25.68
C VAL A 93 -5.37 34.34 24.33
N GLN A 94 -4.08 34.46 24.02
CA GLN A 94 -3.54 33.96 22.76
C GLN A 94 -3.79 32.46 22.60
N ARG A 95 -3.53 31.68 23.65
CA ARG A 95 -3.83 30.24 23.64
C ARG A 95 -5.32 29.95 23.41
N HIS A 96 -6.22 30.68 24.04
CA HIS A 96 -7.67 30.51 23.82
C HIS A 96 -8.09 30.88 22.38
N ARG A 97 -7.43 31.88 21.75
CA ARG A 97 -7.63 32.21 20.34
C ARG A 97 -7.11 31.11 19.40
N ASP A 98 -5.95 30.53 19.69
CA ASP A 98 -5.38 29.43 18.92
C ASP A 98 -6.29 28.19 18.98
N ILE A 99 -6.79 27.84 20.18
CA ILE A 99 -7.75 26.74 20.38
C ILE A 99 -9.04 26.97 19.60
N LEU A 100 -9.61 28.19 19.64
CA LEU A 100 -10.79 28.54 18.86
C LEU A 100 -10.55 28.39 17.35
N GLN A 101 -9.38 28.80 16.87
CA GLN A 101 -9.01 28.64 15.47
C GLN A 101 -8.94 27.16 15.07
N ASP A 102 -8.37 26.31 15.92
CA ASP A 102 -8.27 24.87 15.67
C ASP A 102 -9.65 24.20 15.65
N TYR A 103 -10.55 24.54 16.59
CA TYR A 103 -11.93 24.06 16.54
C TYR A 103 -12.67 24.51 15.29
N THR A 104 -12.48 25.75 14.84
CA THR A 104 -13.09 26.27 13.61
C THR A 104 -12.61 25.51 12.38
N LYS A 105 -11.30 25.19 12.30
CA LYS A 105 -10.73 24.40 11.19
C LYS A 105 -11.27 22.98 11.18
N GLU A 106 -11.32 22.30 12.32
CA GLU A 106 -11.85 20.94 12.39
C GLU A 106 -13.36 20.92 12.05
N PHE A 107 -14.12 21.91 12.50
CA PHE A 107 -15.52 22.07 12.12
C PHE A 107 -15.72 22.20 10.60
N GLN A 108 -14.97 23.10 9.95
CA GLN A 108 -15.02 23.29 8.49
C GLN A 108 -14.62 22.03 7.72
N LYS A 109 -13.62 21.29 8.22
CA LYS A 109 -13.17 20.02 7.64
C LYS A 109 -14.27 18.94 7.71
N ILE A 110 -14.98 18.84 8.83
CA ILE A 110 -16.12 17.92 8.97
C ILE A 110 -17.23 18.31 7.97
N GLN A 111 -17.60 19.59 7.90
CA GLN A 111 -18.60 20.07 6.93
C GLN A 111 -18.21 19.77 5.48
N SER A 112 -16.95 20.04 5.10
CA SER A 112 -16.43 19.76 3.76
C SER A 112 -16.48 18.27 3.44
N ASN A 113 -16.14 17.40 4.40
CA ASN A 113 -16.21 15.95 4.21
C ASN A 113 -17.66 15.48 3.97
N VAL A 114 -18.61 16.02 4.72
CA VAL A 114 -20.04 15.68 4.58
C VAL A 114 -20.57 16.15 3.23
N ARG A 115 -20.23 17.38 2.82
CA ARG A 115 -20.62 17.90 1.51
C ARG A 115 -20.09 17.03 0.36
N ALA A 116 -18.80 16.70 0.39
CA ALA A 116 -18.19 15.85 -0.64
C ALA A 116 -18.83 14.45 -0.69
N ARG A 117 -19.28 13.92 0.46
CA ARG A 117 -20.04 12.66 0.52
C ARG A 117 -21.43 12.81 -0.10
N ARG A 118 -22.18 13.85 0.25
CA ARG A 118 -23.51 14.11 -0.33
C ARG A 118 -23.45 14.30 -1.85
N GLU A 119 -22.51 15.10 -2.34
CA GLU A 119 -22.29 15.26 -3.79
C GLU A 119 -22.01 13.93 -4.49
N ARG A 120 -21.21 13.05 -3.86
CA ARG A 120 -20.97 11.71 -4.37
C ARG A 120 -22.24 10.85 -4.37
N GLU A 121 -23.07 10.95 -3.33
CA GLU A 121 -24.34 10.21 -3.24
C GLU A 121 -25.34 10.67 -4.29
N ASP A 122 -25.50 11.98 -4.50
CA ASP A 122 -26.39 12.53 -5.53
C ASP A 122 -25.99 12.04 -6.94
N LEU A 123 -24.69 12.04 -7.23
CA LEU A 123 -24.16 11.50 -8.48
C LEU A 123 -24.44 10.00 -8.63
N LEU A 124 -24.28 9.22 -7.57
CA LEU A 124 -24.55 7.78 -7.59
C LEU A 124 -26.04 7.46 -7.67
N HIS A 125 -26.89 8.26 -7.03
CA HIS A 125 -28.34 8.13 -7.09
C HIS A 125 -28.85 8.37 -8.52
N SER A 126 -28.36 9.43 -9.19
CA SER A 126 -28.66 9.68 -10.61
C SER A 126 -28.25 8.51 -11.50
N VAL A 127 -27.04 7.95 -11.30
CA VAL A 127 -26.57 6.80 -12.08
C VAL A 127 -27.42 5.55 -11.81
N ARG A 128 -27.83 5.30 -10.55
CA ARG A 128 -28.72 4.18 -10.23
C ARG A 128 -30.08 4.35 -10.90
N GLN A 129 -30.66 5.55 -10.85
CA GLN A 129 -31.93 5.86 -11.50
C GLN A 129 -31.85 5.66 -13.02
N ASP A 130 -30.76 6.07 -13.66
CA ASP A 130 -30.51 5.86 -15.09
C ASP A 130 -30.36 4.37 -15.43
N ILE A 131 -29.62 3.62 -14.62
CA ILE A 131 -29.46 2.16 -14.77
C ILE A 131 -30.80 1.45 -14.63
N ASP A 132 -31.59 1.79 -13.61
CA ASP A 132 -32.90 1.20 -13.39
C ASP A 132 -33.88 1.59 -14.51
N GLY A 133 -33.84 2.83 -14.99
CA GLY A 133 -34.60 3.27 -16.17
C GLY A 133 -34.21 2.48 -17.43
N TYR A 134 -32.91 2.28 -17.66
CA TYR A 134 -32.42 1.47 -18.78
C TYR A 134 -32.86 0.01 -18.68
N LYS A 135 -32.73 -0.59 -17.49
CA LYS A 135 -33.13 -1.98 -17.20
C LYS A 135 -34.64 -2.19 -17.34
N ASN A 136 -35.45 -1.21 -16.93
CA ASN A 136 -36.91 -1.28 -17.02
C ASN A 136 -37.43 -1.04 -18.45
N SER A 137 -36.66 -0.39 -19.32
CA SER A 137 -36.94 -0.30 -20.77
C SER A 137 -36.66 -1.61 -21.55
N GLY A 138 -36.24 -2.65 -20.83
CA GLY A 138 -35.50 -3.85 -21.27
C GLY A 138 -36.16 -4.83 -22.25
N THR A 139 -37.15 -4.44 -23.05
CA THR A 139 -37.62 -5.29 -24.17
C THR A 139 -36.89 -4.98 -25.48
N LYS A 140 -36.51 -3.72 -25.76
CA LYS A 140 -35.84 -3.35 -27.02
C LYS A 140 -34.30 -3.32 -26.91
N ASN A 141 -33.75 -3.04 -25.73
CA ASN A 141 -32.30 -2.95 -25.52
C ASN A 141 -31.61 -4.26 -25.10
N ARG A 142 -32.34 -5.30 -24.67
CA ARG A 142 -31.73 -6.58 -24.28
C ARG A 142 -30.95 -7.22 -25.42
N ARG A 143 -31.42 -7.08 -26.67
CA ARG A 143 -30.73 -7.64 -27.83
C ARG A 143 -29.47 -6.85 -28.17
N MET A 144 -29.52 -5.52 -28.10
CA MET A 144 -28.36 -4.66 -28.33
C MET A 144 -27.28 -4.87 -27.26
N ASP A 145 -27.67 -4.95 -25.99
CA ASP A 145 -26.77 -5.22 -24.86
C ASP A 145 -26.09 -6.59 -24.98
N LEU A 146 -26.84 -7.61 -25.42
CA LEU A 146 -26.28 -8.93 -25.68
C LEU A 146 -25.23 -8.90 -26.81
N TYR A 147 -25.46 -8.14 -27.89
CA TYR A 147 -24.47 -7.97 -28.95
C TYR A 147 -23.24 -7.17 -28.50
N VAL A 148 -23.42 -6.12 -27.69
CA VAL A 148 -22.29 -5.34 -27.16
C VAL A 148 -21.43 -6.21 -26.25
N LYS A 149 -22.06 -6.98 -25.37
CA LYS A 149 -21.37 -7.92 -24.48
C LYS A 149 -20.67 -9.03 -25.27
N GLU A 150 -21.31 -9.58 -26.30
CA GLU A 150 -20.68 -10.53 -27.21
C GLU A 150 -19.45 -9.92 -27.90
N HIS A 151 -19.57 -8.68 -28.39
CA HIS A 151 -18.45 -7.97 -29.02
C HIS A 151 -17.29 -7.74 -28.04
N GLU A 152 -17.58 -7.41 -26.79
CA GLU A 152 -16.56 -7.29 -25.74
C GLU A 152 -15.88 -8.63 -25.47
N HIS A 153 -16.64 -9.72 -25.38
CA HIS A 153 -16.09 -11.07 -25.22
C HIS A 153 -15.22 -11.48 -26.40
N VAL A 154 -15.64 -11.20 -27.64
CA VAL A 154 -14.85 -11.46 -28.85
C VAL A 154 -13.55 -10.66 -28.82
N ARG A 155 -13.61 -9.37 -28.50
CA ARG A 155 -12.42 -8.52 -28.40
C ARG A 155 -11.46 -8.99 -27.31
N ASN A 156 -11.99 -9.46 -26.19
CA ASN A 156 -11.16 -10.03 -25.12
C ASN A 156 -10.53 -11.36 -25.57
N SER A 157 -11.28 -12.22 -26.27
CA SER A 157 -10.76 -13.45 -26.85
C SER A 157 -9.66 -13.19 -27.86
N ASP A 158 -9.78 -12.17 -28.71
CA ASP A 158 -8.78 -11.79 -29.70
C ASP A 158 -7.44 -11.37 -29.05
N ARG A 159 -7.52 -10.63 -27.94
CA ARG A 159 -6.34 -10.29 -27.12
C ARG A 159 -5.68 -11.52 -26.52
N LEU A 160 -6.48 -12.41 -25.91
CA LEU A 160 -5.95 -13.65 -25.32
C LEU A 160 -5.29 -14.56 -26.36
N VAL A 161 -5.86 -14.65 -27.56
CA VAL A 161 -5.27 -15.40 -28.67
C VAL A 161 -3.96 -14.75 -29.12
N SER A 162 -3.92 -13.42 -29.23
CA SER A 162 -2.69 -12.69 -29.57
C SER A 162 -1.58 -12.93 -28.54
N ASP A 163 -1.91 -12.93 -27.25
CA ASP A 163 -0.95 -13.24 -26.18
C ASP A 163 -0.45 -14.69 -26.26
N GLN A 164 -1.35 -15.65 -26.52
CA GLN A 164 -0.96 -17.05 -26.72
C GLN A 164 -0.05 -17.24 -27.94
N ILE A 165 -0.31 -16.50 -29.03
CA ILE A 165 0.55 -16.49 -30.22
C ILE A 165 1.94 -15.94 -29.86
N ALA A 166 2.01 -14.85 -29.09
CA ALA A 166 3.27 -14.27 -28.66
C ALA A 166 4.08 -15.27 -27.80
N ILE A 167 3.44 -15.91 -26.81
CA ILE A 167 4.07 -16.95 -25.97
C ILE A 167 4.52 -18.14 -26.83
N ALA A 168 3.72 -18.56 -27.81
CA ALA A 168 4.09 -19.65 -28.72
C ALA A 168 5.30 -19.29 -29.61
N MET A 169 5.40 -18.03 -30.07
CA MET A 169 6.55 -17.55 -30.84
C MET A 169 7.82 -17.51 -29.98
N GLU A 170 7.72 -16.97 -28.76
CA GLU A 170 8.83 -16.89 -27.81
C GLU A 170 9.34 -18.29 -27.43
N THR A 171 8.43 -19.22 -27.11
CA THR A 171 8.79 -20.62 -26.80
C THR A 171 9.44 -21.31 -28.00
N ARG A 172 8.96 -21.08 -29.23
CA ARG A 172 9.61 -21.58 -30.45
C ARG A 172 11.03 -21.04 -30.58
N GLU A 173 11.25 -19.74 -30.34
CA GLU A 173 12.58 -19.15 -30.38
C GLU A 173 13.51 -19.76 -29.32
N HIS A 174 13.04 -19.94 -28.09
CA HIS A 174 13.78 -20.62 -27.03
C HIS A 174 14.16 -22.05 -27.42
N LEU A 175 13.24 -22.84 -27.99
CA LEU A 175 13.54 -24.21 -28.44
C LEU A 175 14.55 -24.23 -29.58
N VAL A 176 14.46 -23.30 -30.53
CA VAL A 176 15.45 -23.17 -31.61
C VAL A 176 16.82 -22.79 -31.04
N SER A 177 16.89 -21.87 -30.09
CA SER A 177 18.14 -21.52 -29.41
C SER A 177 18.72 -22.71 -28.64
N GLN A 178 17.91 -23.42 -27.86
CA GLN A 178 18.31 -24.66 -27.16
C GLN A 178 18.86 -25.72 -28.12
N ARG A 179 18.26 -25.89 -29.30
CA ARG A 179 18.78 -26.79 -30.34
C ARG A 179 20.20 -26.39 -30.78
N HIS A 180 20.48 -25.09 -30.94
CA HIS A 180 21.83 -24.62 -31.25
C HIS A 180 22.80 -24.86 -30.08
N HIS A 181 22.36 -24.72 -28.83
CA HIS A 181 23.15 -25.10 -27.66
C HIS A 181 23.48 -26.59 -27.64
N PHE A 182 22.50 -27.47 -27.88
CA PHE A 182 22.74 -28.91 -27.98
C PHE A 182 23.68 -29.28 -29.11
N LYS A 183 23.57 -28.64 -30.28
CA LYS A 183 24.51 -28.86 -31.39
C LYS A 183 25.95 -28.49 -31.01
N ARG A 184 26.13 -27.40 -30.25
CA ARG A 184 27.45 -27.01 -29.70
C ARG A 184 27.95 -27.98 -28.62
N LEU A 185 27.07 -28.51 -27.77
CA LEU A 185 27.44 -29.54 -26.81
C LEU A 185 27.86 -30.83 -27.52
N GLN A 186 27.11 -31.25 -28.54
CA GLN A 186 27.43 -32.40 -29.36
C GLN A 186 28.81 -32.24 -30.03
N SER A 187 29.13 -31.07 -30.59
CA SER A 187 30.45 -30.83 -31.18
C SER A 187 31.56 -30.90 -30.13
N ARG A 188 31.37 -30.30 -28.94
CA ARG A 188 32.34 -30.38 -27.84
C ARG A 188 32.50 -31.81 -27.30
N LEU A 189 31.43 -32.58 -27.20
CA LEU A 189 31.48 -33.98 -26.82
C LEU A 189 32.21 -34.82 -27.87
N HIS A 190 32.01 -34.52 -29.15
CA HIS A 190 32.76 -35.15 -30.23
C HIS A 190 34.26 -34.80 -30.16
N ASP A 191 34.60 -33.54 -29.87
CA ASP A 191 35.98 -33.09 -29.65
C ASP A 191 36.62 -33.74 -28.41
N LEU A 192 35.84 -33.96 -27.34
CA LEU A 192 36.32 -34.67 -26.16
C LEU A 192 36.50 -36.17 -26.44
N SER A 193 35.56 -36.77 -27.18
CA SER A 193 35.63 -38.16 -27.61
C SER A 193 36.87 -38.42 -28.47
N SER A 194 37.22 -37.52 -29.39
CA SER A 194 38.44 -37.65 -30.19
C SER A 194 39.73 -37.47 -29.38
N ARG A 195 39.69 -36.78 -28.23
CA ARG A 195 40.84 -36.63 -27.30
C ARG A 195 40.93 -37.74 -26.25
N PHE A 196 39.86 -38.50 -26.02
CA PHE A 196 39.85 -39.60 -25.06
C PHE A 196 40.89 -40.70 -25.35
N PRO A 197 41.13 -41.11 -26.62
CA PRO A 197 42.23 -42.01 -26.96
C PRO A 197 43.60 -41.44 -26.61
N ALA A 198 43.81 -40.13 -26.83
CA ALA A 198 45.07 -39.46 -26.50
C ALA A 198 45.32 -39.48 -24.98
N LEU A 199 44.28 -39.24 -24.16
CA LEU A 199 44.36 -39.40 -22.71
C LEU A 199 44.70 -40.83 -22.30
N ASN A 200 44.08 -41.84 -22.93
CA ASN A 200 44.40 -43.24 -22.64
C ASN A 200 45.87 -43.58 -22.97
N THR A 201 46.41 -43.07 -24.07
CA THR A 201 47.84 -43.27 -24.40
C THR A 201 48.79 -42.58 -23.42
N LEU A 202 48.43 -41.40 -22.88
CA LEU A 202 49.20 -40.71 -21.85
C LEU A 202 49.16 -41.47 -20.51
N VAL A 203 47.98 -41.93 -20.10
CA VAL A 203 47.81 -42.77 -18.91
C VAL A 203 48.60 -44.07 -19.03
N GLN A 204 48.57 -44.71 -20.20
CA GLN A 204 49.34 -45.92 -20.48
C GLN A 204 50.86 -45.67 -20.42
N LYS A 205 51.35 -44.56 -21.00
CA LYS A 205 52.77 -44.16 -20.91
C LYS A 205 53.22 -43.90 -19.47
N ILE A 206 52.38 -43.27 -18.65
CA ILE A 206 52.66 -43.04 -17.22
C ILE A 206 52.75 -44.38 -16.47
N ASN A 207 51.80 -45.30 -16.68
CA ASN A 207 51.82 -46.61 -16.05
C ASN A 207 53.04 -47.45 -16.48
N MET A 208 53.47 -47.35 -17.74
CA MET A 208 54.68 -48.02 -18.23
C MET A 208 55.96 -47.53 -17.54
N ARG A 209 56.10 -46.21 -17.30
CA ARG A 209 57.24 -45.67 -16.55
C ARG A 209 57.25 -46.16 -15.10
N LYS A 210 56.09 -46.16 -14.44
CA LYS A 210 55.95 -46.66 -13.05
C LYS A 210 56.30 -48.15 -12.93
N LYS A 211 55.90 -48.97 -13.91
CA LYS A 211 56.26 -50.40 -13.96
C LYS A 211 57.75 -50.61 -14.14
N ARG A 212 58.42 -49.85 -15.03
CA ARG A 212 59.86 -49.94 -15.24
C ARG A 212 60.64 -49.68 -13.96
N ASP A 213 60.30 -48.62 -13.23
CA ASP A 213 61.01 -48.26 -12.01
C ASP A 213 60.80 -49.34 -10.92
N SER A 214 59.61 -49.93 -10.85
CA SER A 214 59.34 -51.08 -9.96
C SER A 214 60.14 -52.34 -10.32
N PHE A 215 60.35 -52.62 -11.62
CA PHE A 215 61.18 -53.74 -12.07
C PHE A 215 62.65 -53.54 -11.71
N ILE A 216 63.18 -52.31 -11.87
CA ILE A 216 64.57 -51.99 -11.52
C ILE A 216 64.79 -52.19 -10.01
N VAL A 217 63.90 -51.63 -9.17
CA VAL A 217 63.99 -51.75 -7.71
C VAL A 217 63.89 -53.22 -7.28
N GLY A 218 62.93 -53.97 -7.83
CA GLY A 218 62.78 -55.40 -7.56
C GLY A 218 64.03 -56.22 -7.94
N GLY A 219 64.63 -55.93 -9.10
CA GLY A 219 65.85 -56.58 -9.56
C GLY A 219 67.05 -56.33 -8.63
N VAL A 220 67.23 -55.09 -8.17
CA VAL A 220 68.30 -54.74 -7.22
C VAL A 220 68.14 -55.51 -5.90
N VAL A 221 66.91 -55.59 -5.37
CA VAL A 221 66.63 -56.34 -4.13
C VAL A 221 66.97 -57.82 -4.30
N VAL A 222 66.52 -58.46 -5.39
CA VAL A 222 66.82 -59.87 -5.66
C VAL A 222 68.33 -60.12 -5.75
N ILE A 223 69.07 -59.28 -6.49
CA ILE A 223 70.52 -59.40 -6.63
C ILE A 223 71.21 -59.23 -5.26
N CYS A 224 70.85 -58.20 -4.48
CA CYS A 224 71.40 -58.00 -3.14
C CYS A 224 71.13 -59.19 -2.23
N THR A 225 69.91 -59.74 -2.24
CA THR A 225 69.58 -60.92 -1.42
C THR A 225 70.36 -62.16 -1.85
N PHE A 226 70.60 -62.34 -3.16
CA PHE A 226 71.38 -63.46 -3.68
C PHE A 226 72.86 -63.38 -3.29
N ILE A 227 73.45 -62.18 -3.36
CA ILE A 227 74.83 -61.92 -2.92
C ILE A 227 74.98 -62.21 -1.42
N ILE A 228 74.04 -61.75 -0.59
CA ILE A 228 74.04 -62.03 0.85
C ILE A 228 73.96 -63.54 1.09
N LEU A 229 73.07 -64.24 0.40
CA LEU A 229 72.94 -65.70 0.51
C LEU A 229 74.25 -66.42 0.18
N LEU A 230 74.90 -66.06 -0.93
CA LEU A 230 76.20 -66.63 -1.30
C LEU A 230 77.29 -66.34 -0.26
N TYR A 231 77.34 -65.12 0.28
CA TYR A 231 78.28 -64.76 1.34
C TYR A 231 78.01 -65.51 2.66
N THR A 232 76.76 -65.85 2.96
CA THR A 232 76.44 -66.61 4.18
C THR A 232 76.70 -68.12 4.04
N PHE A 233 76.66 -68.66 2.83
CA PHE A 233 76.87 -70.09 2.57
C PHE A 233 78.30 -70.45 2.14
N HIS A 234 79.18 -69.47 1.96
CA HIS A 234 80.61 -69.63 1.68
C HIS A 234 81.44 -69.02 2.82
#